data_AF-A0A3P7MH75-F1
#
_entry.id   AF-A0A3P7MH75-F1
#
_cell.length_a   1.000
_cell.length_b   1.000
_cell.length_c   1.000
_cell.angle_alpha   90.00
_cell.angle_beta   90.00
_cell.angle_gamma   90.00
#
_symmetry.space_group_name_H-M   'P 1'
#
loop_
_entity.id
_entity.type
_entity.pdbx_description
1 polymer ?
#
loop_
_entity_poly.entity_id
_entity_poly.type
_entity_poly.pdbx_seq_one_letter_code
_entity_poly.pdbx_strand_id
1 'polypeptide(L)' 'MDEYVCPNCVEAQTAQGYESASSAASSTHATLCRADYPLVWRLLETIADHRMSWPFRQPVDPEEFPNYNEVIEHPIGEF' A
#
# COMPACT_ATOMS: atom_id res chain seq x y z
N MET A 1 -18.74 -13.86 4.22
CA MET A 1 -18.26 -12.47 4.37
C MET A 1 -18.13 -11.95 2.97
N ASP A 2 -18.84 -10.87 2.65
CA ASP A 2 -18.74 -10.24 1.35
C ASP A 2 -17.36 -9.60 1.22
N GLU A 3 -16.67 -9.93 0.13
CA GLU A 3 -15.34 -9.44 -0.18
C GLU A 3 -15.38 -7.91 -0.29
N TYR A 4 -14.60 -7.22 0.53
CA TYR A 4 -14.52 -5.77 0.46
C TYR A 4 -13.81 -5.36 -0.82
N VAL A 5 -14.53 -4.69 -1.72
CA VAL A 5 -13.98 -4.11 -2.93
C VAL A 5 -13.88 -2.60 -2.75
N CYS A 6 -12.68 -2.05 -2.94
CA CYS A 6 -12.42 -0.62 -2.85
C CYS A 6 -13.26 0.15 -3.90
N PRO A 7 -14.11 1.11 -3.50
CA PRO A 7 -14.97 1.84 -4.44
C PRO A 7 -14.18 2.60 -5.51
N ASN A 8 -12.99 3.11 -5.14
CA ASN A 8 -12.11 3.84 -6.07
C ASN A 8 -11.52 2.92 -7.16
N CYS A 9 -11.37 1.62 -6.88
CA CYS A 9 -10.88 0.63 -7.86
C CYS A 9 -11.98 0.24 -8.86
N VAL A 10 -13.25 0.20 -8.43
CA VAL A 10 -14.40 -0.09 -9.30
C VAL A 10 -14.62 1.05 -10.31
N GLU A 11 -14.47 2.29 -9.86
CA GLU A 11 -14.60 3.48 -10.71
C GLU A 11 -13.43 3.59 -11.71
N ALA A 12 -12.20 3.30 -11.28
CA ALA A 12 -11.03 3.31 -12.16
C ALA A 12 -11.12 2.28 -13.31
N GLN A 13 -11.77 1.13 -13.07
CA GLN A 13 -11.97 0.10 -14.10
C GLN A 13 -13.00 0.51 -15.17
N THR A 14 -13.97 1.35 -14.82
CA THR A 14 -15.07 1.75 -15.70
C THR A 14 -14.78 3.04 -16.49
N ALA A 15 -13.86 3.87 -16.03
CA ALA A 15 -13.71 5.24 -16.53
C ALA A 15 -12.66 5.48 -17.62
N GLN A 16 -11.69 4.59 -17.89
CA GLN A 16 -10.56 4.96 -18.76
C GLN A 16 -10.04 3.80 -19.63
N GLY A 17 -10.33 3.88 -20.94
CA GLY A 17 -9.54 3.28 -22.02
C GLY A 17 -8.23 4.03 -22.24
N TYR A 18 -7.38 4.09 -21.21
CA TYR A 18 -5.99 4.49 -21.35
C TYR A 18 -5.14 3.23 -21.43
N GLU A 19 -4.63 2.95 -22.63
CA GLU A 19 -3.69 1.86 -22.86
C GLU A 19 -2.34 2.24 -22.23
N SER A 20 -2.23 2.08 -20.91
CA SER A 20 -0.94 2.00 -20.23
C SER A 20 -0.60 0.52 -20.09
N ALA A 21 0.53 0.14 -20.68
CA ALA A 21 1.04 -1.21 -20.78
C ALA A 21 1.45 -1.82 -19.42
N SER A 22 0.46 -2.08 -18.59
CA SER A 22 0.50 -3.05 -17.50
C SER A 22 -0.77 -3.89 -17.60
N SER A 23 -0.75 -4.81 -18.57
CA SER A 23 -1.70 -5.90 -18.66
C SER A 23 -1.54 -6.78 -17.42
N ALA A 24 -2.43 -6.65 -16.44
CA ALA A 24 -2.79 -7.72 -15.50
C ALA A 24 -4.00 -7.30 -14.63
N ALA A 25 -5.14 -7.04 -15.26
CA ALA A 25 -6.44 -6.95 -14.55
C ALA A 25 -6.93 -8.32 -14.03
N SER A 26 -6.03 -9.28 -13.81
CA SER A 26 -6.37 -10.65 -13.38
C SER A 26 -5.19 -11.34 -12.70
N SER A 27 -4.50 -10.62 -11.83
CA SER A 27 -3.52 -11.22 -10.92
C SER A 27 -3.57 -10.45 -9.62
N THR A 28 -3.61 -11.16 -8.50
CA THR A 28 -3.51 -10.62 -7.13
C THR A 28 -2.19 -9.88 -6.86
N HIS A 29 -1.35 -9.66 -7.87
CA HIS A 29 -0.07 -8.97 -7.82
C HIS A 29 0.12 -8.12 -9.10
N ALA A 30 -0.32 -6.87 -9.04
CA ALA A 30 0.06 -5.89 -10.07
C ALA A 30 1.55 -5.59 -9.93
N THR A 31 2.32 -5.79 -11.01
CA THR A 31 3.74 -5.42 -11.03
C THR A 31 3.85 -3.94 -11.37
N LEU A 32 4.50 -3.15 -10.51
CA LEU A 32 4.68 -1.71 -10.74
C LEU A 32 5.58 -1.47 -11.96
N CYS A 33 5.15 -0.60 -12.85
CA CYS A 33 5.95 -0.12 -13.97
C CYS A 33 6.64 1.21 -13.62
N ARG A 34 7.58 1.65 -14.46
CA ARG A 34 8.36 2.87 -14.21
C ARG A 34 7.49 4.13 -14.07
N ALA A 35 6.33 4.15 -14.72
CA ALA A 35 5.38 5.27 -14.63
C ALA A 35 4.65 5.35 -13.28
N ASP A 36 4.60 4.27 -12.50
CA ASP A 36 3.91 4.23 -11.21
C ASP A 36 4.76 4.82 -10.08
N TYR A 37 6.09 4.75 -10.19
CA TYR A 37 7.01 5.19 -9.14
C TYR A 37 6.77 6.64 -8.69
N PRO A 38 6.57 7.63 -9.58
CA PRO A 38 6.26 8.99 -9.15
C PRO A 38 4.93 9.10 -8.38
N LEU A 39 3.95 8.26 -8.70
CA LEU A 39 2.65 8.24 -8.01
C LEU A 39 2.79 7.62 -6.61
N VAL A 40 3.49 6.48 -6.52
CA VAL A 40 3.79 5.82 -5.24
C VAL A 40 4.64 6.73 -4.35
N TRP A 41 5.62 7.41 -4.92
CA TRP A 41 6.46 8.36 -4.17
C TRP A 41 5.63 9.49 -3.56
N ARG A 42 4.76 10.13 -4.35
CA ARG A 42 3.86 11.17 -3.85
C ARG A 42 2.91 10.67 -2.77
N LEU A 43 2.45 9.42 -2.89
CA LEU A 43 1.62 8.79 -1.85
C LEU A 43 2.41 8.63 -0.55
N LEU A 44 3.65 8.13 -0.63
CA LEU A 44 4.53 7.98 0.53
C LEU A 44 4.82 9.33 1.20
N GLU A 45 5.10 10.38 0.43
CA GLU A 45 5.26 11.75 0.96
C GLU A 45 3.99 12.22 1.67
N THR A 46 2.82 12.02 1.05
CA THR A 46 1.53 12.41 1.63
C THR A 46 1.26 11.69 2.96
N ILE A 47 1.55 10.39 3.03
CA ILE A 47 1.41 9.60 4.27
C ILE A 47 2.42 10.09 5.29
N ALA A 48 3.69 10.27 4.89
CA ALA A 48 4.74 10.74 5.78
C ALA A 48 4.38 12.08 6.40
N ASP A 49 3.87 13.05 5.64
CA ASP A 49 3.55 14.40 6.13
C ASP A 49 2.32 14.45 7.06
N HIS A 50 1.47 13.43 7.03
CA HIS A 50 0.28 13.41 7.87
C HIS A 50 0.64 13.38 9.37
N ARG A 51 0.02 14.26 10.18
CA ARG A 51 0.32 14.40 11.62
C ARG A 51 0.21 13.10 12.44
N MET A 52 -0.63 12.16 12.01
CA MET A 52 -0.84 10.88 12.70
C MET A 52 0.03 9.75 12.14
N SER A 53 0.92 10.04 11.18
CA SER A 53 1.75 9.01 10.55
C SER A 53 2.94 8.59 11.41
N TRP A 54 3.25 9.35 12.46
CA TRP A 54 4.42 9.13 13.30
C TRP A 54 4.64 7.67 13.75
N PRO A 55 3.61 6.86 14.11
CA PRO A 55 3.84 5.48 14.54
C PRO A 55 4.30 4.55 13.40
N PHE A 56 4.08 4.95 12.14
CA PHE A 56 4.35 4.13 10.96
C PHE A 56 5.63 4.54 10.22
N ARG A 57 6.34 5.57 10.71
CA ARG A 57 7.55 6.09 10.06
C ARG A 57 8.79 5.25 10.36
N GLN A 58 8.77 4.47 11.44
CA GLN A 58 9.86 3.62 11.87
C GLN A 58 9.29 2.24 12.25
N PRO A 59 10.10 1.17 12.13
CA PRO A 59 9.73 -0.14 12.65
C PRO A 59 9.39 -0.08 14.13
N VAL A 60 8.49 -0.95 14.56
CA VAL A 60 8.10 -1.03 15.98
C VAL A 60 9.27 -1.62 16.77
N ASP A 61 9.60 -1.00 17.90
CA ASP A 61 10.64 -1.50 18.80
C ASP A 61 10.10 -2.70 19.62
N PRO A 62 10.66 -3.91 19.46
CA PRO A 62 10.24 -5.08 20.23
C PRO A 62 10.59 -4.97 21.72
N GLU A 63 11.55 -4.14 22.12
CA GLU A 63 11.85 -3.91 23.54
C GLU A 63 10.76 -3.07 24.22
N GLU A 64 10.22 -2.08 23.50
CA GLU A 64 9.09 -1.25 23.97
C GLU A 64 7.77 -2.03 23.93
N PHE A 65 7.58 -2.87 22.90
CA PHE A 65 6.37 -3.66 22.68
C PHE A 65 6.67 -5.18 22.54
N PRO A 66 6.95 -5.88 23.65
CA PRO A 66 7.43 -7.27 23.62
C PRO A 66 6.45 -8.28 23.01
N ASN A 67 5.15 -7.99 23.05
CA ASN A 67 4.12 -8.88 22.50
C ASN A 67 3.75 -8.54 21.04
N TYR A 68 4.41 -7.56 20.41
CA TYR A 68 4.07 -7.09 19.07
C TYR A 68 4.17 -8.22 18.04
N ASN A 69 5.27 -8.97 18.09
CA ASN A 69 5.56 -10.08 17.17
C ASN A 69 4.73 -11.35 17.43
N GLU A 70 4.03 -11.44 18.56
CA GLU A 70 3.08 -12.54 18.80
C GLU A 70 1.77 -12.34 18.02
N VAL A 71 1.45 -11.09 17.70
CA VAL A 71 0.19 -10.70 17.03
C VAL A 71 0.43 -10.34 15.58
N ILE A 72 1.53 -9.64 15.28
CA ILE A 72 1.85 -9.16 13.94
C ILE A 72 2.86 -10.11 13.30
N GLU A 73 2.36 -11.00 12.45
CA GLU A 73 3.18 -12.03 11.79
C GLU A 73 4.16 -11.46 10.74
N HIS A 74 3.80 -10.34 10.11
CA HIS A 74 4.54 -9.75 8.98
C HIS A 74 4.70 -8.23 9.18
N PRO A 75 5.61 -7.78 10.06
CA PRO A 75 5.83 -6.36 10.31
C PRO A 75 6.35 -5.65 9.05
N ILE A 76 5.89 -4.42 8.85
CA ILE A 76 6.37 -3.57 7.76
C ILE A 76 7.60 -2.81 8.27
N GLY A 77 8.73 -2.93 7.58
CA GLY A 77 9.94 -2.16 7.87
C GLY A 77 11.08 -2.92 8.56
N GLU A 78 10.91 -4.21 8.87
CA GLU A 78 12.04 -5.08 9.18
C GLU A 78 12.82 -5.40 7.89
N PHE A 79 14.12 -5.07 7.84
CA PHE A 79 15.04 -5.35 6.72
C PHE A 79 16.28 -6.09 7.22
#